data_AF-A0A8I1LKE7-F1
#
_entry.id   AF-A0A8I1LKE7-F1
#
_cell.length_a   1.000
_cell.length_b   1.000
_cell.length_c   1.000
_cell.angle_alpha   90.00
_cell.angle_beta   90.00
_cell.angle_gamma   90.00
#
_symmetry.space_group_name_H-M   'P 1'
#
loop_
_entity.id
_entity.type
_entity.pdbx_description
1 polymer ?
#
loop_
_entity_poly.entity_id
_entity_poly.type
_entity_poly.pdbx_seq_one_letter_code
_entity_poly.pdbx_strand_id
1 'polypeptide(L)'
;MIGRARAGLALGALAALTACAPGPDPGHRAGSSDPTPAIARARSDEVGALRSYYARVEADLVARGLLRTEAAPPDAPFDARMLARNFEAIAFFSEYSEAGGRVEARRVAAPLRRWEEPVSIEIVFGRAVPDAQRRRDRAEIASLAQRIAGATGLPISLGGARPNLHIVVADADDRQDTAWLRAAVPNLSEATAREIARMPRGVYCMAYSFSSEPAPAVFTRAVVLIKDEQPPLLRRACFHEEIAQAMGLSNDSLTARPSIFNDDEEFALLTRHDEMLLGMLYDPALRPGMTADAARPMLPALAQAQMAGES
;
A
#
# COMPACT_ATOMS: atom_id res chain seq x y z
N MET A 1 -30.64 -70.44 5.55
CA MET A 1 -29.27 -70.67 6.06
C MET A 1 -28.97 -69.51 7.01
N ILE A 2 -29.00 -69.75 8.34
CA ILE A 2 -27.82 -69.90 9.23
C ILE A 2 -27.06 -68.56 9.38
N GLY A 3 -26.89 -67.93 10.55
CA GLY A 3 -27.34 -68.20 11.95
C GLY A 3 -27.29 -66.88 12.77
N ARG A 4 -28.07 -66.66 13.84
CA ARG A 4 -27.94 -67.22 15.21
C ARG A 4 -26.53 -67.01 15.80
N ALA A 5 -26.33 -66.52 17.04
CA ALA A 5 -27.24 -66.08 18.11
C ALA A 5 -26.53 -64.95 18.93
N ARG A 6 -26.64 -64.69 20.25
CA ARG A 6 -27.24 -65.38 21.42
C ARG A 6 -27.41 -64.37 22.59
N ALA A 7 -28.23 -64.71 23.59
CA ALA A 7 -28.21 -64.09 24.94
C ALA A 7 -27.77 -65.14 25.98
N GLY A 8 -27.28 -64.72 27.16
CA GLY A 8 -27.01 -65.61 28.29
C GLY A 8 -26.11 -65.02 29.40
N LEU A 9 -26.61 -65.00 30.64
CA LEU A 9 -25.85 -64.76 31.89
C LEU A 9 -24.86 -65.95 32.13
N ALA A 10 -23.85 -65.94 33.01
CA ALA A 10 -23.87 -65.71 34.45
C ALA A 10 -22.49 -66.04 35.11
N LEU A 11 -22.32 -65.70 36.41
CA LEU A 11 -21.26 -66.13 37.37
C LEU A 11 -19.79 -65.76 37.03
N GLY A 12 -18.89 -65.44 37.96
CA GLY A 12 -18.84 -65.73 39.39
C GLY A 12 -17.43 -66.25 39.78
N ALA A 13 -16.54 -65.32 40.17
CA ALA A 13 -15.30 -65.45 40.95
C ALA A 13 -14.53 -66.80 41.10
N LEU A 14 -13.20 -66.77 40.87
CA LEU A 14 -12.18 -66.80 41.95
C LEU A 14 -10.76 -66.48 41.40
N ALA A 15 -9.79 -66.25 42.29
CA ALA A 15 -8.46 -65.71 41.97
C ALA A 15 -7.34 -66.78 41.79
N ALA A 16 -6.31 -66.43 41.01
CA ALA A 16 -4.96 -67.00 41.10
C ALA A 16 -3.91 -65.97 40.61
N LEU A 17 -2.75 -65.94 41.27
CA LEU A 17 -1.64 -65.00 41.00
C LEU A 17 -0.71 -65.52 39.89
N THR A 18 -0.37 -64.70 38.90
CA THR A 18 0.91 -64.79 38.17
C THR A 18 1.43 -63.40 37.78
N ALA A 19 2.75 -63.26 37.80
CA ALA A 19 3.51 -62.00 37.74
C ALA A 19 3.17 -61.07 36.55
N CYS A 20 2.95 -59.78 36.85
CA CYS A 20 3.09 -58.71 35.89
C CYS A 20 4.48 -58.07 36.01
N ALA A 21 5.17 -57.90 34.89
CA ALA A 21 6.30 -57.00 34.76
C ALA A 21 6.19 -56.19 33.45
N PRO A 22 5.75 -54.93 33.51
CA PRO A 22 6.04 -53.92 32.51
C PRO A 22 7.08 -52.91 33.05
N GLY A 23 7.94 -52.43 32.15
CA GLY A 23 9.20 -51.72 32.44
C GLY A 23 9.14 -50.39 33.21
N PRO A 24 10.32 -49.81 33.49
CA PRO A 24 10.43 -48.53 34.20
C PRO A 24 9.81 -47.40 33.38
N ASP A 25 9.01 -46.58 34.04
CA ASP A 25 8.32 -45.42 33.48
C ASP A 25 9.27 -44.19 33.42
N PRO A 26 9.67 -43.71 32.24
CA PRO A 26 10.42 -42.47 32.10
C PRO A 26 9.42 -41.31 31.99
N GLY A 27 9.02 -40.80 33.15
CA GLY A 27 8.28 -39.55 33.23
C GLY A 27 9.01 -38.37 32.58
N HIS A 28 8.23 -37.32 32.29
CA HIS A 28 8.62 -36.06 31.66
C HIS A 28 8.89 -36.08 30.15
N ARG A 29 7.83 -35.74 29.40
CA ARG A 29 7.96 -35.01 28.13
C ARG A 29 8.77 -33.72 28.38
N ALA A 30 10.01 -33.69 27.92
CA ALA A 30 10.82 -32.48 27.86
C ALA A 30 10.84 -31.94 26.42
N GLY A 31 10.65 -30.63 26.25
CA GLY A 31 10.97 -29.94 25.00
C GLY A 31 9.87 -29.83 23.95
N SER A 32 8.68 -29.31 24.31
CA SER A 32 8.07 -28.34 23.40
C SER A 32 8.96 -27.10 23.43
N SER A 33 9.75 -26.87 22.39
CA SER A 33 10.45 -25.60 22.22
C SER A 33 9.42 -24.53 21.87
N ASP A 34 8.79 -23.96 22.90
CA ASP A 34 8.10 -22.68 22.77
C ASP A 34 9.08 -21.72 22.08
N PRO A 35 8.70 -21.08 20.97
CA PRO A 35 9.56 -20.09 20.35
C PRO A 35 9.76 -18.96 21.36
N THR A 36 11.00 -18.83 21.86
CA THR A 36 11.40 -17.73 22.74
C THR A 36 10.80 -16.44 22.20
N PRO A 37 10.00 -15.69 22.98
CA PRO A 37 9.49 -14.40 22.53
C PRO A 37 10.69 -13.59 22.07
N ALA A 38 10.75 -13.27 20.78
CA ALA A 38 11.82 -12.47 20.23
C ALA A 38 11.82 -11.17 21.03
N ILE A 39 12.84 -10.98 21.88
CA ILE A 39 12.93 -9.83 22.77
C ILE A 39 12.80 -8.61 21.88
N ALA A 40 11.70 -7.88 22.02
CA ALA A 40 11.40 -6.76 21.14
C ALA A 40 12.57 -5.79 21.26
N ARG A 41 13.40 -5.74 20.20
CA ARG A 41 14.62 -4.94 20.21
C ARG A 41 14.21 -3.51 20.49
N ALA A 42 14.75 -2.95 21.58
CA ALA A 42 14.55 -1.53 21.88
C ALA A 42 14.93 -0.74 20.62
N ARG A 43 13.98 0.04 20.10
CA ARG A 43 14.16 0.79 18.87
C ARG A 43 15.26 1.84 19.05
N SER A 44 15.97 2.13 17.97
CA SER A 44 17.04 3.12 17.99
C SER A 44 16.57 4.52 18.36
N ASP A 45 17.50 5.35 18.84
CA ASP A 45 17.27 6.78 19.06
C ASP A 45 16.87 7.51 17.75
N GLU A 46 17.25 6.97 16.58
CA GLU A 46 16.84 7.47 15.27
C GLU A 46 15.32 7.39 15.09
N VAL A 47 14.68 6.27 15.45
CA VAL A 47 13.22 6.12 15.40
C VAL A 47 12.52 7.13 16.31
N GLY A 48 13.07 7.38 17.51
CA GLY A 48 12.56 8.39 18.44
C GLY A 48 12.70 9.83 17.91
N ALA A 49 13.86 10.13 17.30
CA ALA A 49 14.13 11.43 16.68
C ALA A 49 13.25 11.69 15.44
N LEU A 50 13.03 10.67 14.60
CA LEU A 50 12.14 10.73 13.43
C LEU A 50 10.68 10.93 13.84
N ARG A 51 10.18 10.18 14.84
CA ARG A 51 8.83 10.40 15.41
C ARG A 51 8.64 11.84 15.89
N SER A 52 9.64 12.36 16.60
CA SER A 52 9.64 13.75 17.08
C SER A 52 9.73 14.78 15.94
N TYR A 53 10.41 14.44 14.84
CA TYR A 53 10.50 15.28 13.65
C TYR A 53 9.18 15.33 12.89
N TYR A 54 8.60 14.19 12.51
CA TYR A 54 7.35 14.17 11.75
C TYR A 54 6.17 14.73 12.55
N ALA A 55 6.14 14.56 13.89
CA ALA A 55 5.16 15.21 14.75
C ALA A 55 5.22 16.76 14.68
N ARG A 56 6.41 17.35 14.49
CA ARG A 56 6.55 18.79 14.26
C ARG A 56 6.18 19.19 12.84
N VAL A 57 6.44 18.35 11.84
CA VAL A 57 6.04 18.58 10.44
C VAL A 57 4.52 18.65 10.33
N GLU A 58 3.79 17.65 10.83
CA GLU A 58 2.32 17.65 10.82
C GLU A 58 1.76 18.88 11.57
N ALA A 59 2.34 19.23 12.73
CA ALA A 59 1.91 20.39 13.50
C ALA A 59 2.15 21.73 12.77
N ASP A 60 3.27 21.90 12.04
CA ASP A 60 3.54 23.10 11.23
C ASP A 60 2.57 23.21 10.04
N LEU A 61 2.40 22.12 9.30
CA LEU A 61 1.50 22.07 8.15
C LEU A 61 0.06 22.40 8.57
N VAL A 62 -0.45 21.75 9.62
CA VAL A 62 -1.80 22.03 10.16
C VAL A 62 -1.91 23.47 10.68
N ALA A 63 -0.89 24.00 11.37
CA ALA A 63 -0.90 25.40 11.84
C ALA A 63 -0.90 26.43 10.71
N ARG A 64 -0.39 26.06 9.53
CA ARG A 64 -0.42 26.87 8.30
C ARG A 64 -1.71 26.70 7.48
N GLY A 65 -2.64 25.84 7.90
CA GLY A 65 -3.89 25.55 7.18
C GLY A 65 -3.73 24.53 6.03
N LEU A 66 -2.62 23.80 6.00
CA LEU A 66 -2.34 22.70 5.08
C LEU A 66 -2.84 21.37 5.68
N LEU A 67 -2.60 20.25 5.00
CA LEU A 67 -3.14 18.92 5.35
C LEU A 67 -4.68 18.90 5.50
N ARG A 68 -5.37 19.66 4.64
CA ARG A 68 -6.83 19.75 4.55
C ARG A 68 -7.45 18.40 4.24
N THR A 69 -8.67 18.17 4.72
CA THR A 69 -9.33 16.84 4.65
C THR A 69 -10.66 16.88 3.90
N GLU A 70 -11.08 18.05 3.44
CA GLU A 70 -12.29 18.26 2.66
C GLU A 70 -12.16 17.65 1.25
N ALA A 71 -13.06 16.73 0.88
CA ALA A 71 -13.08 16.18 -0.47
C ALA A 71 -13.50 17.20 -1.54
N ALA A 72 -14.28 18.23 -1.16
CA ALA A 72 -14.80 19.27 -2.05
C ALA A 72 -14.65 20.66 -1.38
N PRO A 73 -13.41 21.20 -1.29
CA PRO A 73 -13.13 22.53 -0.73
C PRO A 73 -13.91 23.65 -1.46
N PRO A 74 -14.80 24.41 -0.79
CA PRO A 74 -15.61 25.46 -1.42
C PRO A 74 -14.81 26.61 -2.05
N ASP A 75 -13.60 26.83 -1.55
CA ASP A 75 -12.64 27.85 -1.98
C ASP A 75 -11.70 27.38 -3.11
N ALA A 76 -11.86 26.15 -3.60
CA ALA A 76 -11.12 25.60 -4.74
C ALA A 76 -12.03 24.96 -5.80
N PRO A 77 -13.00 25.70 -6.39
CA PRO A 77 -13.80 25.17 -7.48
C PRO A 77 -12.95 24.92 -8.73
N PHE A 78 -13.24 23.84 -9.45
CA PHE A 78 -12.58 23.48 -10.71
C PHE A 78 -13.60 23.26 -11.84
N ASP A 79 -13.16 23.46 -13.09
CA ASP A 79 -13.94 23.16 -14.30
C ASP A 79 -13.31 22.01 -15.11
N ALA A 80 -14.04 21.49 -16.10
CA ALA A 80 -13.53 20.41 -16.97
C ALA A 80 -12.24 20.79 -17.72
N ARG A 81 -11.96 22.07 -17.96
CA ARG A 81 -10.71 22.50 -18.61
C ARG A 81 -9.54 22.45 -17.63
N MET A 82 -9.76 22.78 -16.36
CA MET A 82 -8.79 22.61 -15.28
C MET A 82 -8.50 21.12 -15.07
N LEU A 83 -9.54 20.30 -14.94
CA LEU A 83 -9.40 18.85 -14.83
C LEU A 83 -8.59 18.24 -15.99
N ALA A 84 -8.89 18.59 -17.24
CA ALA A 84 -8.14 18.11 -18.40
C ALA A 84 -6.65 18.54 -18.39
N ARG A 85 -6.34 19.77 -17.98
CA ARG A 85 -4.94 20.26 -17.88
C ARG A 85 -4.18 19.59 -16.74
N ASN A 86 -4.81 19.43 -15.58
CA ASN A 86 -4.21 18.80 -14.41
C ASN A 86 -3.95 17.32 -14.70
N PHE A 87 -4.91 16.64 -15.33
CA PHE A 87 -4.73 15.27 -15.81
C PHE A 87 -3.55 15.13 -16.80
N GLU A 88 -3.43 16.03 -17.78
CA GLU A 88 -2.29 16.00 -18.69
C GLU A 88 -0.96 16.19 -17.94
N ALA A 89 -0.92 17.10 -16.97
CA ALA A 89 0.27 17.39 -16.16
C ALA A 89 0.69 16.21 -15.26
N ILE A 90 -0.27 15.49 -14.67
CA ILE A 90 -0.03 14.44 -13.68
C ILE A 90 0.18 13.06 -14.32
N ALA A 91 -0.56 12.73 -15.38
CA ALA A 91 -0.58 11.37 -15.96
C ALA A 91 0.42 11.14 -17.12
N PHE A 92 0.99 12.21 -17.71
CA PHE A 92 1.92 12.12 -18.85
C PHE A 92 3.27 12.78 -18.60
N PHE A 93 3.61 13.02 -17.34
CA PHE A 93 4.94 13.45 -16.93
C PHE A 93 5.43 12.55 -15.81
N SER A 94 6.73 12.59 -15.57
CA SER A 94 7.40 12.00 -14.42
C SER A 94 8.28 13.07 -13.80
N GLU A 95 8.24 13.17 -12.48
CA GLU A 95 9.18 14.00 -11.72
C GLU A 95 10.61 13.48 -11.84
N TYR A 96 10.73 12.16 -12.04
CA TYR A 96 11.98 11.43 -11.99
C TYR A 96 12.40 10.98 -13.39
N SER A 97 13.67 11.19 -13.71
CA SER A 97 14.31 10.65 -14.91
C SER A 97 15.44 9.70 -14.53
N GLU A 98 15.40 8.47 -15.03
CA GLU A 98 16.51 7.52 -14.90
C GLU A 98 17.55 7.79 -15.99
N ALA A 99 18.57 8.58 -15.65
CA ALA A 99 19.71 8.85 -16.52
C ALA A 99 20.96 8.14 -15.99
N GLY A 100 21.43 7.10 -16.69
CA GLY A 100 22.69 6.44 -16.36
C GLY A 100 22.75 5.76 -14.98
N GLY A 101 21.63 5.25 -14.48
CA GLY A 101 21.54 4.62 -13.15
C GLY A 101 21.48 5.63 -11.98
N ARG A 102 21.20 6.90 -12.28
CA ARG A 102 20.85 7.93 -11.30
C ARG A 102 19.43 8.39 -11.57
N VAL A 103 18.67 8.57 -10.49
CA VAL A 103 17.34 9.18 -10.53
C VAL A 103 17.54 10.68 -10.34
N GLU A 104 17.21 11.48 -11.36
CA GLU A 104 17.31 12.94 -11.30
C GLU A 104 15.92 13.57 -11.39
N ALA A 105 15.62 14.46 -10.43
CA ALA A 105 14.38 15.20 -10.35
C ALA A 105 14.32 16.24 -11.49
N ARG A 106 13.57 15.90 -12.54
CA ARG A 106 13.28 16.72 -13.70
C ARG A 106 11.97 16.24 -14.30
N ARG A 107 11.00 17.16 -14.43
CA ARG A 107 9.77 16.92 -15.19
C ARG A 107 10.10 16.54 -16.64
N VAL A 108 9.89 15.26 -16.97
CA VAL A 108 10.09 14.69 -18.31
C VAL A 108 8.77 14.07 -18.78
N ALA A 109 8.46 14.19 -20.08
CA ALA A 109 7.27 13.57 -20.66
C ALA A 109 7.35 12.04 -20.55
N ALA A 110 6.31 11.42 -20.00
CA ALA A 110 6.17 9.99 -19.83
C ALA A 110 4.94 9.49 -20.62
N PRO A 111 4.97 8.26 -21.17
CA PRO A 111 3.77 7.62 -21.67
C PRO A 111 2.82 7.31 -20.49
N LEU A 112 1.52 7.27 -20.75
CA LEU A 112 0.53 6.83 -19.76
C LEU A 112 0.84 5.40 -19.31
N ARG A 113 0.95 5.20 -18.00
CA ARG A 113 1.15 3.88 -17.38
C ARG A 113 0.04 3.64 -16.36
N ARG A 114 -0.54 2.43 -16.37
CA ARG A 114 -1.58 2.02 -15.42
C ARG A 114 -1.64 0.50 -15.32
N TRP A 115 -2.46 -0.01 -14.41
CA TRP A 115 -2.85 -1.42 -14.37
C TRP A 115 -3.88 -1.74 -15.46
N GLU A 116 -3.81 -2.93 -16.06
CA GLU A 116 -4.91 -3.52 -16.85
C GLU A 116 -5.55 -4.74 -16.17
N GLU A 117 -4.84 -5.34 -15.20
CA GLU A 117 -5.31 -6.46 -14.37
C GLU A 117 -5.82 -5.95 -13.00
N PRO A 118 -6.68 -6.71 -12.30
CA PRO A 118 -7.09 -6.42 -10.92
C PRO A 118 -5.92 -6.20 -9.96
N VAL A 119 -6.11 -5.29 -9.00
CA VAL A 119 -5.11 -4.98 -7.96
C VAL A 119 -5.46 -5.70 -6.66
N SER A 120 -4.55 -6.52 -6.17
CA SER A 120 -4.61 -7.22 -4.89
C SER A 120 -3.51 -6.67 -3.98
N ILE A 121 -3.95 -6.06 -2.87
CA ILE A 121 -3.13 -5.30 -1.93
C ILE A 121 -2.73 -6.18 -0.74
N GLU A 122 -1.43 -6.41 -0.55
CA GLU A 122 -0.89 -6.94 0.72
C GLU A 122 -0.37 -5.79 1.60
N ILE A 123 -0.61 -5.86 2.92
CA ILE A 123 -0.20 -4.82 3.87
C ILE A 123 0.78 -5.42 4.87
N VAL A 124 2.06 -5.14 4.60
CA VAL A 124 3.22 -5.55 5.39
C VAL A 124 3.45 -4.53 6.49
N PHE A 125 3.43 -4.98 7.75
CA PHE A 125 3.77 -4.14 8.89
C PHE A 125 5.13 -4.49 9.45
N GLY A 126 5.89 -3.45 9.80
CA GLY A 126 7.08 -3.54 10.63
C GLY A 126 6.80 -4.21 11.97
N ARG A 127 7.85 -4.77 12.56
CA ARG A 127 7.84 -5.64 13.74
C ARG A 127 7.26 -4.93 14.97
N ALA A 128 7.59 -3.65 15.17
CA ALA A 128 7.13 -2.86 16.31
C ALA A 128 5.89 -1.99 16.05
N VAL A 129 5.29 -2.03 14.83
CA VAL A 129 4.03 -1.29 14.57
C VAL A 129 2.94 -1.85 15.49
N PRO A 130 2.34 -1.06 16.41
CA PRO A 130 1.40 -1.61 17.40
C PRO A 130 0.10 -2.10 16.75
N ASP A 131 -0.48 -3.19 17.23
CA ASP A 131 -1.70 -3.76 16.62
C ASP A 131 -2.89 -2.79 16.57
N ALA A 132 -2.97 -1.85 17.51
CA ALA A 132 -3.98 -0.80 17.48
C ALA A 132 -3.81 0.15 16.29
N GLN A 133 -2.57 0.41 15.87
CA GLN A 133 -2.27 1.15 14.64
C GLN A 133 -2.49 0.27 13.42
N ARG A 134 -2.01 -0.99 13.41
CA ARG A 134 -2.23 -1.94 12.31
C ARG A 134 -3.71 -2.06 11.94
N ARG A 135 -4.61 -2.10 12.92
CA ARG A 135 -6.07 -2.11 12.69
C ARG A 135 -6.60 -0.83 12.04
N ARG A 136 -6.11 0.35 12.45
CA ARG A 136 -6.50 1.65 11.85
C ARG A 136 -5.97 1.79 10.43
N ASP A 137 -4.68 1.53 10.23
CA ASP A 137 -4.02 1.62 8.93
C ASP A 137 -4.66 0.64 7.93
N ARG A 138 -4.99 -0.60 8.34
CA ARG A 138 -5.76 -1.54 7.50
C ARG A 138 -7.17 -1.03 7.14
N ALA A 139 -7.86 -0.36 8.07
CA ALA A 139 -9.20 0.19 7.81
C ALA A 139 -9.16 1.40 6.87
N GLU A 140 -8.17 2.29 7.03
CA GLU A 140 -7.94 3.41 6.11
C GLU A 140 -7.66 2.90 4.70
N ILE A 141 -6.68 2.00 4.55
CA ILE A 141 -6.30 1.42 3.26
C ILE A 141 -7.50 0.69 2.62
N ALA A 142 -8.32 -0.01 3.40
CA ALA A 142 -9.53 -0.66 2.90
C ALA A 142 -10.56 0.35 2.34
N SER A 143 -10.83 1.42 3.09
CA SER A 143 -11.77 2.47 2.67
C SER A 143 -11.27 3.23 1.44
N LEU A 144 -9.97 3.49 1.39
CA LEU A 144 -9.30 4.17 0.27
C LEU A 144 -9.28 3.29 -0.99
N ALA A 145 -8.96 2.00 -0.87
CA ALA A 145 -9.00 1.06 -1.98
C ALA A 145 -10.42 0.93 -2.57
N GLN A 146 -11.46 0.96 -1.73
CA GLN A 146 -12.86 0.99 -2.19
C GLN A 146 -13.19 2.28 -2.96
N ARG A 147 -12.73 3.44 -2.47
CA ARG A 147 -12.92 4.74 -3.13
C ARG A 147 -12.23 4.79 -4.50
N ILE A 148 -10.97 4.36 -4.58
CA ILE A 148 -10.21 4.28 -5.84
C ILE A 148 -10.84 3.26 -6.80
N ALA A 149 -11.32 2.10 -6.32
CA ALA A 149 -12.04 1.13 -7.15
C ALA A 149 -13.34 1.72 -7.73
N GLY A 150 -14.07 2.52 -6.94
CA GLY A 150 -15.26 3.24 -7.40
C GLY A 150 -14.95 4.28 -8.47
N ALA A 151 -13.91 5.09 -8.26
CA ALA A 151 -13.49 6.13 -9.21
C ALA A 151 -12.92 5.57 -10.53
N THR A 152 -12.13 4.49 -10.46
CA THR A 152 -11.44 3.90 -11.63
C THR A 152 -12.27 2.83 -12.36
N GLY A 153 -13.24 2.21 -11.69
CA GLY A 153 -13.89 0.98 -12.16
C GLY A 153 -12.98 -0.27 -12.15
N LEU A 154 -11.71 -0.14 -11.71
CA LEU A 154 -10.80 -1.27 -11.61
C LEU A 154 -11.12 -2.12 -10.38
N PRO A 155 -11.14 -3.46 -10.46
CA PRO A 155 -11.27 -4.30 -9.27
C PRO A 155 -10.04 -4.17 -8.38
N ILE A 156 -10.21 -3.61 -7.18
CA ILE A 156 -9.18 -3.51 -6.14
C ILE A 156 -9.65 -4.25 -4.88
N SER A 157 -8.80 -5.10 -4.31
CA SER A 157 -9.10 -5.86 -3.09
C SER A 157 -7.91 -5.91 -2.14
N LEU A 158 -8.17 -6.01 -0.83
CA LEU A 158 -7.14 -6.31 0.17
C LEU A 158 -7.00 -7.82 0.35
N GLY A 159 -5.75 -8.29 0.37
CA GLY A 159 -5.39 -9.70 0.40
C GLY A 159 -5.68 -10.43 -0.92
N GLY A 160 -5.21 -11.68 -0.99
CA GLY A 160 -5.36 -12.55 -2.15
C GLY A 160 -4.28 -13.61 -2.19
N ALA A 161 -4.44 -14.63 -3.03
CA ALA A 161 -3.42 -15.68 -3.19
C ALA A 161 -2.14 -15.20 -3.91
N ARG A 162 -2.21 -14.06 -4.62
CA ARG A 162 -1.11 -13.46 -5.39
C ARG A 162 -1.24 -11.92 -5.39
N PRO A 163 -0.84 -11.23 -4.31
CA PRO A 163 -0.85 -9.77 -4.28
C PRO A 163 0.14 -9.18 -5.30
N ASN A 164 -0.24 -8.08 -5.93
CA ASN A 164 0.58 -7.33 -6.90
C ASN A 164 0.90 -5.91 -6.43
N LEU A 165 0.15 -5.32 -5.50
CA LEU A 165 0.50 -4.08 -4.79
C LEU A 165 0.85 -4.43 -3.32
N HIS A 166 2.05 -4.02 -2.86
CA HIS A 166 2.48 -4.23 -1.47
C HIS A 166 2.63 -2.88 -0.77
N ILE A 167 1.88 -2.66 0.31
CA ILE A 167 2.01 -1.48 1.17
C ILE A 167 2.85 -1.88 2.39
N VAL A 168 4.01 -1.25 2.55
CA VAL A 168 4.97 -1.51 3.63
C VAL A 168 4.93 -0.35 4.62
N VAL A 169 4.37 -0.58 5.80
CA VAL A 169 4.38 0.38 6.92
C VAL A 169 5.50 -0.01 7.88
N ALA A 170 6.63 0.70 7.87
CA ALA A 170 7.85 0.32 8.59
C ALA A 170 8.62 1.52 9.16
N ASP A 171 9.26 1.34 10.32
CA ASP A 171 10.17 2.32 10.91
C ASP A 171 11.60 2.20 10.36
N ALA A 172 12.48 3.15 10.69
CA ALA A 172 13.88 3.16 10.24
C ALA A 172 14.64 1.87 10.55
N ASP A 173 14.46 1.29 11.75
CA ASP A 173 15.13 0.05 12.14
C ASP A 173 14.71 -1.13 11.26
N ASP A 174 13.41 -1.24 10.95
CA ASP A 174 12.91 -2.28 10.04
C ASP A 174 13.30 -2.00 8.58
N ARG A 175 13.32 -0.73 8.15
CA ARG A 175 13.77 -0.36 6.79
C ARG A 175 15.27 -0.63 6.57
N GLN A 176 16.11 -0.50 7.60
CA GLN A 176 17.53 -0.82 7.52
C GLN A 176 17.79 -2.34 7.37
N ASP A 177 16.84 -3.18 7.79
CA ASP A 177 16.86 -4.64 7.57
C ASP A 177 16.35 -4.99 6.15
N THR A 178 17.22 -4.79 5.15
CA THR A 178 16.91 -5.09 3.74
C THR A 178 16.60 -6.57 3.50
N ALA A 179 17.10 -7.48 4.35
CA ALA A 179 16.78 -8.90 4.27
C ALA A 179 15.32 -9.16 4.65
N TRP A 180 14.81 -8.52 5.71
CA TRP A 180 13.39 -8.55 6.06
C TRP A 180 12.51 -7.90 4.98
N LEU A 181 12.86 -6.71 4.49
CA LEU A 181 12.10 -6.04 3.42
C LEU A 181 11.94 -6.94 2.19
N ARG A 182 13.03 -7.58 1.74
CA ARG A 182 13.02 -8.46 0.55
C ARG A 182 12.37 -9.82 0.80
N ALA A 183 12.30 -10.28 2.04
CA ALA A 183 11.53 -11.46 2.42
C ALA A 183 10.01 -11.16 2.51
N ALA A 184 9.64 -9.95 2.95
CA ALA A 184 8.26 -9.53 3.09
C ALA A 184 7.62 -9.01 1.79
N VAL A 185 8.44 -8.53 0.84
CA VAL A 185 8.00 -8.08 -0.49
C VAL A 185 8.67 -8.93 -1.56
N PRO A 186 7.99 -9.97 -2.09
CA PRO A 186 8.53 -10.83 -3.13
C PRO A 186 8.99 -10.05 -4.36
N ASN A 187 10.14 -10.45 -4.91
CA ASN A 187 10.78 -9.82 -6.06
C ASN A 187 11.19 -8.35 -5.87
N LEU A 188 11.27 -7.85 -4.62
CA LEU A 188 11.90 -6.56 -4.35
C LEU A 188 13.40 -6.62 -4.69
N SER A 189 13.83 -5.69 -5.56
CA SER A 189 15.22 -5.60 -5.98
C SER A 189 16.12 -5.15 -4.82
N GLU A 190 17.37 -5.60 -4.85
CA GLU A 190 18.39 -5.17 -3.89
C GLU A 190 18.69 -3.66 -3.99
N ALA A 191 18.51 -3.06 -5.18
CA ALA A 191 18.67 -1.62 -5.35
C ALA A 191 17.55 -0.85 -4.62
N THR A 192 16.30 -1.19 -4.91
CA THR A 192 15.10 -0.59 -4.28
C THR A 192 15.09 -0.80 -2.76
N ALA A 193 15.47 -1.99 -2.27
CA ALA A 193 15.56 -2.25 -0.84
C ALA A 193 16.59 -1.34 -0.14
N ARG A 194 17.74 -1.08 -0.77
CA ARG A 194 18.74 -0.13 -0.24
C ARG A 194 18.33 1.32 -0.33
N GLU A 195 17.50 1.67 -1.31
CA GLU A 195 16.92 2.99 -1.45
C GLU A 195 15.93 3.27 -0.32
N ILE A 196 14.97 2.36 -0.10
CA ILE A 196 14.03 2.35 1.04
C ILE A 196 14.77 2.45 2.39
N ALA A 197 15.86 1.70 2.55
CA ALA A 197 16.70 1.73 3.75
C ALA A 197 17.39 3.08 3.99
N ARG A 198 17.77 3.78 2.91
CA ARG A 198 18.52 5.05 2.95
C ARG A 198 17.64 6.28 2.72
N MET A 199 16.32 6.11 2.60
CA MET A 199 15.38 7.16 2.26
C MET A 199 15.50 8.36 3.21
N PRO A 200 15.85 9.57 2.72
CA PRO A 200 16.03 10.75 3.55
C PRO A 200 14.80 11.09 4.38
N ARG A 201 14.98 11.73 5.54
CA ARG A 201 13.85 12.16 6.40
C ARG A 201 12.88 13.15 5.73
N GLY A 202 13.30 13.83 4.66
CA GLY A 202 12.45 14.78 3.92
C GLY A 202 11.55 14.13 2.88
N VAL A 203 11.80 12.88 2.49
CA VAL A 203 10.89 12.08 1.65
C VAL A 203 9.98 11.33 2.61
N TYR A 204 8.70 11.67 2.69
CA TYR A 204 7.83 11.10 3.74
C TYR A 204 7.48 9.63 3.45
N CYS A 205 7.17 9.34 2.21
CA CYS A 205 6.75 8.05 1.68
C CYS A 205 7.28 7.87 0.24
N MET A 206 7.05 6.71 -0.40
CA MET A 206 7.31 6.55 -1.86
C MET A 206 6.58 5.36 -2.50
N ALA A 207 6.03 5.56 -3.69
CA ALA A 207 5.51 4.53 -4.58
C ALA A 207 6.54 4.10 -5.64
N TYR A 208 6.66 2.78 -5.81
CA TYR A 208 7.50 2.14 -6.81
C TYR A 208 6.65 1.27 -7.74
N SER A 209 6.42 1.70 -8.98
CA SER A 209 5.57 0.99 -9.95
C SER A 209 6.37 0.32 -11.06
N PHE A 210 6.29 -1.02 -11.11
CA PHE A 210 7.09 -1.88 -11.97
C PHE A 210 6.28 -2.40 -13.16
N SER A 211 6.92 -2.40 -14.33
CA SER A 211 6.42 -2.98 -15.57
C SER A 211 7.44 -3.98 -16.10
N SER A 212 7.03 -4.84 -17.04
CA SER A 212 7.90 -5.84 -17.65
C SER A 212 7.59 -6.01 -19.13
N GLU A 213 8.61 -6.32 -19.93
CA GLU A 213 8.43 -6.74 -21.31
C GLU A 213 7.47 -7.94 -21.42
N PRO A 214 6.61 -8.02 -22.45
CA PRO A 214 6.55 -7.14 -23.64
C PRO A 214 5.66 -5.89 -23.47
N ALA A 215 5.24 -5.54 -22.24
CA ALA A 215 4.28 -4.47 -21.96
C ALA A 215 4.85 -3.41 -20.99
N PRO A 216 5.86 -2.62 -21.40
CA PRO A 216 6.57 -1.68 -20.51
C PRO A 216 5.69 -0.54 -19.95
N ALA A 217 4.51 -0.31 -20.52
CA ALA A 217 3.55 0.67 -20.01
C ALA A 217 2.48 0.10 -19.05
N VAL A 218 2.36 -1.23 -18.92
CA VAL A 218 1.38 -1.86 -18.04
C VAL A 218 2.05 -2.19 -16.71
N PHE A 219 1.44 -1.82 -15.58
CA PHE A 219 1.94 -2.20 -14.27
C PHE A 219 1.69 -3.69 -14.00
N THR A 220 2.72 -4.38 -13.51
CA THR A 220 2.65 -5.80 -13.12
C THR A 220 2.89 -6.00 -11.63
N ARG A 221 3.55 -5.04 -10.97
CA ARG A 221 3.75 -5.00 -9.51
C ARG A 221 3.94 -3.56 -9.06
N ALA A 222 3.53 -3.22 -7.84
CA ALA A 222 3.93 -1.99 -7.17
C ALA A 222 4.27 -2.22 -5.69
N VAL A 223 5.04 -1.29 -5.12
CA VAL A 223 5.41 -1.26 -3.71
C VAL A 223 5.27 0.17 -3.21
N VAL A 224 4.47 0.38 -2.17
CA VAL A 224 4.28 1.67 -1.49
C VAL A 224 4.96 1.59 -0.13
N LEU A 225 5.88 2.51 0.16
CA LEU A 225 6.53 2.63 1.45
C LEU A 225 5.92 3.76 2.26
N ILE A 226 5.55 3.45 3.50
CA ILE A 226 4.99 4.39 4.47
C ILE A 226 5.83 4.32 5.74
N LYS A 227 6.32 5.47 6.21
CA LYS A 227 7.15 5.54 7.42
C LYS A 227 6.28 5.46 8.67
N ASP A 228 6.47 4.42 9.48
CA ASP A 228 5.70 4.20 10.72
C ASP A 228 5.87 5.35 11.72
N GLU A 229 7.02 6.04 11.69
CA GLU A 229 7.34 7.15 12.58
C GLU A 229 6.42 8.37 12.40
N GLN A 230 5.66 8.44 11.31
CA GLN A 230 4.77 9.56 11.04
C GLN A 230 3.60 9.64 12.06
N PRO A 231 3.12 10.86 12.38
CA PRO A 231 1.86 11.05 13.09
C PRO A 231 0.64 10.70 12.22
N PRO A 232 -0.58 10.61 12.79
CA PRO A 232 -1.71 9.97 12.13
C PRO A 232 -2.25 10.67 10.87
N LEU A 233 -2.24 12.00 10.78
CA LEU A 233 -2.76 12.70 9.60
C LEU A 233 -1.75 12.67 8.46
N LEU A 234 -0.46 12.89 8.74
CA LEU A 234 0.61 12.76 7.75
C LEU A 234 0.70 11.33 7.18
N ARG A 235 0.55 10.30 8.04
CA ARG A 235 0.48 8.90 7.56
C ARG A 235 -0.74 8.63 6.69
N ARG A 236 -1.88 9.26 6.98
CA ARG A 236 -3.07 9.17 6.11
C ARG A 236 -2.81 9.87 4.77
N ALA A 237 -2.13 11.01 4.74
CA ALA A 237 -1.74 11.67 3.50
C ALA A 237 -0.89 10.77 2.61
N CYS A 238 0.18 10.20 3.17
CA CYS A 238 1.01 9.22 2.49
C CYS A 238 0.23 7.97 2.00
N PHE A 239 -0.85 7.54 2.66
CA PHE A 239 -1.69 6.47 2.10
C PHE A 239 -2.47 6.95 0.86
N HIS A 240 -3.08 8.14 0.90
CA HIS A 240 -3.89 8.68 -0.19
C HIS A 240 -3.06 8.99 -1.44
N GLU A 241 -1.91 9.63 -1.26
CA GLU A 241 -0.97 10.00 -2.30
C GLU A 241 -0.37 8.76 -2.97
N GLU A 242 0.37 7.95 -2.22
CA GLU A 242 1.18 6.88 -2.80
C GLU A 242 0.37 5.74 -3.41
N ILE A 243 -0.82 5.46 -2.86
CA ILE A 243 -1.70 4.45 -3.45
C ILE A 243 -2.27 4.97 -4.77
N ALA A 244 -2.57 6.27 -4.87
CA ALA A 244 -3.03 6.87 -6.11
C ALA A 244 -1.90 7.04 -7.15
N GLN A 245 -0.68 7.40 -6.73
CA GLN A 245 0.52 7.35 -7.58
C GLN A 245 0.77 5.92 -8.10
N ALA A 246 0.62 4.91 -7.23
CA ALA A 246 0.72 3.50 -7.60
C ALA A 246 -0.38 3.02 -8.59
N MET A 247 -1.45 3.80 -8.82
CA MET A 247 -2.40 3.54 -9.90
C MET A 247 -1.93 4.08 -11.26
N GLY A 248 -1.09 5.12 -11.27
CA GLY A 248 -0.49 5.70 -12.48
C GLY A 248 -0.44 7.23 -12.55
N LEU A 249 -0.88 7.94 -11.51
CA LEU A 249 -0.79 9.40 -11.41
C LEU A 249 0.56 9.80 -10.82
N SER A 250 1.64 9.70 -11.59
CA SER A 250 3.03 9.63 -11.09
C SER A 250 3.84 10.93 -11.11
N ASN A 251 3.21 12.11 -11.13
CA ASN A 251 3.91 13.39 -11.19
C ASN A 251 3.09 14.49 -10.53
N ASP A 252 3.74 15.30 -9.69
CA ASP A 252 3.10 16.39 -8.97
C ASP A 252 3.21 17.73 -9.73
N SER A 253 2.31 18.64 -9.41
CA SER A 253 2.17 19.90 -10.13
C SER A 253 1.58 20.99 -9.26
N LEU A 254 2.39 22.01 -8.96
CA LEU A 254 2.03 23.27 -8.29
C LEU A 254 0.79 24.01 -8.85
N THR A 255 0.23 23.57 -9.98
CA THR A 255 -0.99 24.12 -10.58
C THR A 255 -2.22 23.21 -10.47
N ALA A 256 -2.11 22.04 -9.82
CA ALA A 256 -3.14 21.00 -9.79
C ALA A 256 -4.28 21.23 -8.78
N ARG A 257 -4.22 22.29 -7.97
CA ARG A 257 -5.22 22.62 -6.93
C ARG A 257 -6.68 22.49 -7.42
N PRO A 258 -7.61 21.84 -6.67
CA PRO A 258 -7.40 21.13 -5.41
C PRO A 258 -7.05 19.66 -5.66
N SER A 259 -5.80 19.28 -5.52
CA SER A 259 -5.30 17.93 -5.80
C SER A 259 -4.30 17.58 -4.71
N ILE A 260 -4.19 16.31 -4.34
CA ILE A 260 -3.07 15.88 -3.48
C ILE A 260 -1.73 15.90 -4.24
N PHE A 261 -1.77 15.87 -5.57
CA PHE A 261 -0.61 15.99 -6.45
C PHE A 261 -0.22 17.45 -6.71
N ASN A 262 -0.40 18.35 -5.75
CA ASN A 262 -0.15 19.79 -5.92
C ASN A 262 1.18 20.29 -5.34
N ASP A 263 2.01 19.40 -4.76
CA ASP A 263 3.40 19.70 -4.31
C ASP A 263 3.50 20.87 -3.30
N ASP A 264 2.45 21.11 -2.50
CA ASP A 264 2.44 22.11 -1.42
C ASP A 264 1.79 21.62 -0.10
N GLU A 265 1.43 20.33 -0.06
CA GLU A 265 0.76 19.64 1.04
C GLU A 265 -0.59 20.26 1.50
N GLU A 266 -1.23 21.12 0.68
CA GLU A 266 -2.53 21.72 1.03
C GLU A 266 -3.58 20.66 1.35
N PHE A 267 -3.65 19.56 0.59
CA PHE A 267 -4.64 18.50 0.78
C PHE A 267 -3.98 17.21 1.29
N ALA A 268 -4.43 16.73 2.46
CA ALA A 268 -4.00 15.45 3.02
C ALA A 268 -4.78 14.26 2.47
N LEU A 269 -5.98 14.43 1.91
CA LEU A 269 -6.81 13.31 1.47
C LEU A 269 -7.26 13.55 0.04
N LEU A 270 -7.37 12.47 -0.75
CA LEU A 270 -7.99 12.49 -2.09
C LEU A 270 -9.22 13.39 -2.09
N THR A 271 -9.22 14.36 -2.99
CA THR A 271 -10.35 15.22 -3.30
C THR A 271 -11.23 14.57 -4.38
N ARG A 272 -12.38 15.18 -4.63
CA ARG A 272 -13.23 14.91 -5.80
C ARG A 272 -12.47 15.11 -7.12
N HIS A 273 -11.53 16.07 -7.16
CA HIS A 273 -10.70 16.29 -8.34
C HIS A 273 -9.83 15.06 -8.61
N ASP A 274 -9.16 14.55 -7.57
CA ASP A 274 -8.28 13.38 -7.68
C ASP A 274 -9.04 12.12 -8.08
N GLU A 275 -10.26 11.93 -7.58
CA GLU A 275 -11.14 10.84 -8.03
C GLU A 275 -11.47 10.96 -9.53
N MET A 276 -11.74 12.16 -10.03
CA MET A 276 -11.94 12.36 -11.48
C MET A 276 -10.65 12.15 -12.29
N LEU A 277 -9.48 12.52 -11.76
CA LEU A 277 -8.19 12.23 -12.40
C LEU A 277 -7.95 10.72 -12.51
N LEU A 278 -8.28 9.95 -11.46
CA LEU A 278 -8.25 8.49 -11.46
C LEU A 278 -9.27 7.89 -12.45
N GLY A 279 -10.49 8.44 -12.51
CA GLY A 279 -11.50 8.05 -13.48
C GLY A 279 -11.08 8.31 -14.93
N MET A 280 -10.45 9.46 -15.22
CA MET A 280 -9.85 9.74 -16.53
C MET A 280 -8.69 8.77 -16.84
N LEU A 281 -7.83 8.48 -15.86
CA LEU A 281 -6.69 7.56 -16.04
C LEU A 281 -7.13 6.18 -16.50
N TYR A 282 -8.30 5.72 -16.03
CA TYR A 282 -8.85 4.40 -16.33
C TYR A 282 -9.89 4.36 -17.45
N ASP A 283 -10.18 5.50 -18.09
CA ASP A 283 -11.11 5.54 -19.21
C ASP A 283 -10.65 4.61 -20.36
N PRO A 284 -11.54 3.81 -20.98
CA PRO A 284 -11.19 2.91 -22.09
C PRO A 284 -10.70 3.61 -23.36
N ALA A 285 -10.92 4.90 -23.52
CA ALA A 285 -10.42 5.68 -24.64
C ALA A 285 -8.91 5.97 -24.50
N LEU A 286 -8.40 6.03 -23.26
CA LEU A 286 -6.96 6.06 -22.98
C LEU A 286 -6.39 4.65 -22.88
N ARG A 287 -5.15 4.47 -23.34
CA ARG A 287 -4.44 3.18 -23.35
C ARG A 287 -3.01 3.32 -22.81
N PRO A 288 -2.50 2.31 -22.09
CA PRO A 288 -1.09 2.27 -21.70
C PRO A 288 -0.18 2.49 -22.92
N GLY A 289 0.84 3.32 -22.76
CA GLY A 289 1.79 3.66 -23.83
C GLY A 289 1.41 4.89 -24.65
N MET A 290 0.20 5.45 -24.51
CA MET A 290 -0.15 6.73 -25.14
C MET A 290 0.74 7.87 -24.64
N THR A 291 1.18 8.75 -25.54
CA THR A 291 1.86 10.00 -25.20
C THR A 291 0.86 11.12 -24.91
N ALA A 292 1.31 12.19 -24.25
CA ALA A 292 0.50 13.39 -24.00
C ALA A 292 -0.16 13.91 -25.30
N ASP A 293 0.60 14.06 -26.38
CA ASP A 293 0.08 14.57 -27.65
C ASP A 293 -0.95 13.66 -28.31
N ALA A 294 -0.85 12.34 -28.12
CA ALA A 294 -1.84 11.38 -28.62
C ALA A 294 -3.15 11.44 -27.83
N ALA A 295 -3.07 11.64 -26.52
CA ALA A 295 -4.23 11.72 -25.63
C ALA A 295 -4.90 13.11 -25.61
N ARG A 296 -4.13 14.20 -25.81
CA ARG A 296 -4.58 15.61 -25.67
C ARG A 296 -5.90 15.93 -26.40
N PRO A 297 -6.17 15.44 -27.63
CA PRO A 297 -7.46 15.68 -28.31
C PRO A 297 -8.69 15.10 -27.58
N MET A 298 -8.48 14.10 -26.73
CA MET A 298 -9.53 13.33 -26.04
C MET A 298 -9.83 13.91 -24.66
N LEU A 299 -8.82 14.45 -23.97
CA LEU A 299 -8.91 14.90 -22.58
C LEU A 299 -10.07 15.88 -22.29
N PRO A 300 -10.40 16.87 -23.15
CA PRO A 300 -11.53 17.77 -22.90
C PRO A 300 -12.89 17.05 -22.85
N ALA A 301 -13.08 16.01 -23.68
CA ALA A 301 -14.33 15.24 -23.68
C ALA A 301 -14.41 14.32 -22.45
N LEU A 302 -13.30 13.66 -22.09
CA LEU A 302 -13.20 12.82 -20.90
C LEU A 302 -13.45 13.61 -19.62
N ALA A 303 -12.84 14.79 -19.48
CA ALA A 303 -13.05 15.66 -18.33
C ALA A 303 -14.50 16.18 -18.22
N GLN A 304 -15.17 16.46 -19.35
CA GLN A 304 -16.59 16.82 -19.33
C GLN A 304 -17.48 15.64 -18.93
N ALA A 305 -17.16 14.41 -19.36
CA ALA A 305 -17.89 13.21 -18.98
C ALA A 305 -17.80 12.95 -17.46
N GLN A 306 -16.61 13.08 -16.87
CA GLN A 306 -16.42 12.99 -15.42
C GLN A 306 -17.23 14.07 -14.66
N MET A 307 -17.17 15.33 -15.12
CA MET A 307 -17.92 16.43 -14.50
C MET A 307 -19.45 16.24 -14.60
N ALA A 308 -19.95 15.61 -15.66
CA ALA A 308 -21.38 15.36 -15.88
C ALA A 308 -21.92 14.11 -15.17
N GLY A 309 -21.08 13.08 -14.93
CA GLY A 309 -21.45 11.85 -14.23
C GLY A 309 -21.78 12.02 -12.74
N GLU A 310 -21.58 13.23 -12.22
CA GLU A 310 -21.85 13.64 -10.84
C GLU A 310 -23.07 14.58 -10.65
N SER A 311 -23.84 14.81 -11.72
CA SER A 311 -25.07 15.65 -11.69
C SER A 311 -26.35 14.85 -11.46
#